data_AF-Q2QYT7-F1
#
_entry.id   AF-Q2QYT7-F1
#
_cell.length_a   1.000
_cell.length_b   1.000
_cell.length_c   1.000
_cell.angle_alpha   90.00
_cell.angle_beta   90.00
_cell.angle_gamma   90.00
#
_symmetry.space_group_name_H-M   'P 1'
#
loop_
_entity.id
_entity.type
_entity.pdbx_description
1 polymer ?
#
loop_
_entity_poly.entity_id
_entity_poly.type
_entity_poly.pdbx_seq_one_letter_code
_entity_poly.pdbx_strand_id
1 'polypeptide(L)'
;MPLPATPAYGAVHLPRHTGVSMDTSAEAIFVGPSPPVTADIEESLSDYTSMMEGWTKEHVLAARGLRNKVAPIRVEAMRLGIAADSAGITCFLDAFDECMKRVDLHLVTQKNSFQEFLGSPLQQTVPDTCAIVSSTKCVEVQHRREYETMHGTGSFPCNAAAPRKLRRACFCQKVWKPKEGARVGDVIDMIQRLGGARTTSAPAPAPYMLPVRSWQRHRWDVGGGLTADRIAELLDTRGPFIGTIWVCPWYDLFNSVEDEDLVYRSGCARSKMLQRLSKFCFGKDLVGLHSVLCFEYRICDGQLHIHILDNHETTGPQRWIHHSELEEVHTITVERINHLGDRHIRYPHSGVS
;
A
#
# COMPACT_ATOMS: atom_id res chain seq x y z
N MET A 1 21.65 56.34 -29.59
CA MET A 1 22.94 55.82 -29.08
C MET A 1 22.64 54.64 -28.17
N PRO A 2 23.01 53.39 -28.53
CA PRO A 2 22.74 52.23 -27.70
C PRO A 2 23.87 51.97 -26.68
N LEU A 3 23.48 51.59 -25.47
CA LEU A 3 24.33 51.05 -24.42
C LEU A 3 24.71 49.58 -24.71
N PRO A 4 25.86 49.10 -24.18
CA PRO A 4 26.45 47.81 -24.54
C PRO A 4 25.95 46.63 -23.69
N ALA A 5 25.93 45.44 -24.29
CA ALA A 5 25.71 44.16 -23.59
C ALA A 5 27.05 43.61 -23.04
N THR A 6 27.00 43.15 -21.79
CA THR A 6 28.07 42.49 -21.03
C THR A 6 28.27 41.01 -21.47
N PRO A 7 29.43 40.39 -21.13
CA PRO A 7 30.01 39.24 -21.85
C PRO A 7 29.62 37.86 -21.30
N ALA A 8 29.78 36.86 -22.17
CA ALA A 8 29.66 35.43 -21.91
C ALA A 8 30.81 34.89 -21.05
N TYR A 9 30.48 34.01 -20.09
CA TYR A 9 31.45 33.23 -19.31
C TYR A 9 31.42 31.74 -19.71
N GLY A 10 32.54 31.32 -20.29
CA GLY A 10 33.29 30.08 -20.03
C GLY A 10 32.57 28.75 -19.88
N ALA A 11 32.62 27.95 -20.96
CA ALA A 11 32.43 26.50 -20.93
C ALA A 11 33.67 25.79 -20.36
N VAL A 12 33.48 24.81 -19.47
CA VAL A 12 34.54 23.96 -18.92
C VAL A 12 34.54 22.61 -19.65
N HIS A 13 35.71 22.27 -20.19
CA HIS A 13 36.05 21.02 -20.89
C HIS A 13 36.04 19.79 -19.95
N LEU A 14 35.45 18.68 -20.40
CA LEU A 14 35.68 17.33 -19.88
C LEU A 14 36.46 16.50 -20.91
N PRO A 15 37.51 15.76 -20.51
CA PRO A 15 38.37 15.03 -21.44
C PRO A 15 37.76 13.67 -21.87
N ARG A 16 37.96 13.36 -23.15
CA ARG A 16 37.70 12.07 -23.80
C ARG A 16 38.72 11.04 -23.35
N HIS A 17 38.26 9.82 -23.03
CA HIS A 17 39.09 8.63 -23.10
C HIS A 17 38.45 7.55 -23.98
N THR A 18 39.34 6.96 -24.77
CA THR A 18 39.19 6.05 -25.90
C THR A 18 38.83 4.63 -25.46
N GLY A 19 38.16 3.90 -26.36
CA GLY A 19 37.67 2.56 -26.12
C GLY A 19 38.74 1.47 -26.03
N VAL A 20 38.36 0.37 -25.39
CA VAL A 20 39.03 -0.94 -25.48
C VAL A 20 37.97 -2.03 -25.53
N SER A 21 38.29 -3.01 -26.38
CA SER A 21 37.57 -4.18 -26.86
C SER A 21 36.99 -5.10 -25.79
N MET A 22 35.87 -5.74 -26.12
CA MET A 22 35.31 -6.90 -25.43
C MET A 22 36.32 -8.06 -25.46
N ASP A 23 36.55 -8.66 -24.29
CA ASP A 23 37.11 -10.01 -24.16
C ASP A 23 36.25 -10.83 -23.19
N THR A 24 35.76 -11.96 -23.70
CA THR A 24 34.95 -12.94 -22.99
C THR A 24 35.85 -14.02 -22.38
N SER A 25 36.00 -14.03 -21.06
CA SER A 25 36.50 -15.20 -20.34
C SER A 25 35.76 -15.34 -19.02
N ALA A 26 35.11 -16.49 -18.86
CA ALA A 26 34.35 -16.89 -17.69
C ALA A 26 35.26 -17.07 -16.46
N GLU A 27 34.97 -16.37 -15.37
CA GLU A 27 35.45 -16.75 -14.03
C GLU A 27 34.30 -17.43 -13.27
N ALA A 28 34.52 -18.71 -12.96
CA ALA A 28 33.60 -19.53 -12.18
C ALA A 28 33.62 -19.08 -10.72
N ILE A 29 32.48 -18.60 -10.22
CA ILE A 29 32.28 -18.36 -8.78
C ILE A 29 32.02 -19.71 -8.12
N PHE A 30 32.96 -20.11 -7.25
CA PHE A 30 32.89 -21.30 -6.41
C PHE A 30 31.71 -21.17 -5.42
N VAL A 31 30.67 -21.98 -5.60
CA VAL A 31 29.55 -22.12 -4.65
C VAL A 31 29.92 -23.20 -3.63
N GLY A 32 30.38 -22.79 -2.46
CA GLY A 32 30.47 -23.68 -1.30
C GLY A 32 29.08 -24.07 -0.80
N PRO A 33 28.89 -25.28 -0.23
CA PRO A 33 27.59 -25.71 0.26
C PRO A 33 27.15 -24.87 1.46
N SER A 34 25.92 -24.35 1.40
CA SER A 34 25.23 -23.72 2.53
C SER A 34 25.07 -24.73 3.68
N PRO A 35 25.14 -24.29 4.95
CA PRO A 35 24.91 -25.17 6.09
C PRO A 35 23.46 -25.70 6.09
N PRO A 36 23.22 -26.94 6.56
CA PRO A 36 21.91 -27.54 6.53
C PRO A 36 21.00 -26.87 7.56
N VAL A 37 19.99 -26.14 7.09
CA VAL A 37 18.80 -25.82 7.86
C VAL A 37 17.79 -26.89 7.50
N THR A 38 17.61 -27.92 8.34
CA THR A 38 16.37 -28.70 8.52
C THR A 38 16.70 -30.05 9.18
N ALA A 39 16.40 -30.17 10.47
CA ALA A 39 16.07 -31.44 11.11
C ALA A 39 15.15 -31.19 12.33
N ASP A 40 15.37 -30.10 13.08
CA ASP A 40 14.69 -29.90 14.38
C ASP A 40 13.32 -29.20 14.31
N ILE A 41 12.80 -28.85 13.13
CA ILE A 41 11.53 -28.09 12.99
C ILE A 41 10.36 -29.00 12.55
N GLU A 42 10.64 -30.14 11.90
CA GLU A 42 9.57 -31.02 11.41
C GLU A 42 8.93 -31.87 12.52
N GLU A 43 9.65 -32.16 13.61
CA GLU A 43 9.16 -33.01 14.70
C GLU A 43 8.13 -32.31 15.62
N SER A 44 8.03 -30.97 15.56
CA SER A 44 7.08 -30.18 16.38
C SER A 44 5.68 -30.01 15.76
N LEU A 45 5.49 -30.38 14.49
CA LEU A 45 4.25 -30.09 13.76
C LEU A 45 3.15 -31.15 13.93
N SER A 46 3.47 -32.37 14.37
CA SER A 46 2.48 -33.46 14.52
C SER A 46 1.57 -33.28 15.74
N ASP A 47 2.10 -32.72 16.84
CA ASP A 47 1.37 -32.60 18.11
C ASP A 47 0.36 -31.44 18.15
N TYR A 48 0.46 -30.47 17.24
CA TYR A 48 -0.29 -29.22 17.31
C TYR A 48 -1.70 -29.26 16.68
N THR A 49 -2.00 -30.31 15.90
CA THR A 49 -3.26 -30.42 15.13
C THR A 49 -4.48 -30.67 16.03
N SER A 50 -4.27 -31.11 17.27
CA SER A 50 -5.32 -31.58 18.19
C SER A 50 -5.92 -30.50 19.10
N MET A 51 -5.39 -29.27 19.12
CA MET A 51 -5.70 -28.27 20.16
C MET A 51 -6.63 -27.12 19.71
N MET A 52 -7.27 -27.24 18.53
CA MET A 52 -7.60 -26.08 17.68
C MET A 52 -9.09 -25.77 17.47
N GLU A 53 -9.82 -25.39 18.52
CA GLU A 53 -11.15 -24.77 18.36
C GLU A 53 -11.39 -23.65 19.39
N GLY A 54 -11.68 -22.43 18.93
CA GLY A 54 -12.43 -21.47 19.76
C GLY A 54 -12.19 -19.98 19.61
N TRP A 55 -12.47 -19.36 18.46
CA TRP A 55 -12.82 -17.92 18.40
C TRP A 55 -14.11 -17.68 17.63
N THR A 56 -15.05 -16.93 18.21
CA THR A 56 -16.31 -16.56 17.57
C THR A 56 -16.27 -15.14 17.00
N LYS A 57 -17.05 -14.94 15.94
CA LYS A 57 -17.22 -13.71 15.16
C LYS A 57 -17.72 -12.49 15.98
N GLU A 58 -18.16 -12.70 17.20
CA GLU A 58 -18.84 -11.72 18.06
C GLU A 58 -17.88 -10.73 18.73
N HIS A 59 -16.67 -11.17 19.13
CA HIS A 59 -15.65 -10.28 19.71
C HIS A 59 -15.14 -9.24 18.70
N VAL A 60 -15.02 -9.62 17.43
CA VAL A 60 -14.62 -8.73 16.32
C VAL A 60 -15.72 -7.73 15.97
N LEU A 61 -16.98 -8.13 16.06
CA LEU A 61 -18.12 -7.23 15.85
C LEU A 61 -18.26 -6.19 16.97
N ALA A 62 -17.90 -6.54 18.22
CA ALA A 62 -17.85 -5.60 19.33
C ALA A 62 -16.71 -4.56 19.17
N ALA A 63 -15.55 -4.97 18.63
CA ALA A 63 -14.44 -4.06 18.35
C ALA A 63 -14.78 -3.03 17.25
N ARG A 64 -15.62 -3.39 16.28
CA ARG A 64 -16.14 -2.49 15.22
C ARG A 64 -17.12 -1.43 15.73
N GLY A 65 -17.62 -1.56 16.97
CA GLY A 65 -18.65 -0.69 17.53
C GLY A 65 -18.15 0.53 18.32
N LEU A 66 -16.83 0.72 18.50
CA LEU A 66 -16.29 1.75 19.38
C LEU A 66 -15.21 2.59 18.68
N ARG A 67 -15.56 3.87 18.43
CA ARG A 67 -14.77 4.88 17.71
C ARG A 67 -14.49 6.06 18.66
N ASN A 68 -13.47 5.89 19.49
CA ASN A 68 -12.88 6.90 20.34
C ASN A 68 -11.39 6.53 20.46
N LYS A 69 -10.57 7.53 20.81
CA LYS A 69 -9.16 7.37 21.22
C LYS A 69 -8.95 6.02 21.89
N VAL A 70 -7.94 5.26 21.46
CA VAL A 70 -7.67 3.90 21.96
C VAL A 70 -7.70 3.88 23.49
N ALA A 71 -8.83 3.42 24.02
CA ALA A 71 -9.08 3.45 25.46
C ALA A 71 -8.26 2.35 26.12
N PRO A 72 -7.63 2.59 27.28
CA PRO A 72 -6.85 1.58 27.99
C PRO A 72 -7.60 0.25 28.21
N ILE A 73 -8.91 0.32 28.46
CA ILE A 73 -9.78 -0.84 28.63
C ILE A 73 -9.82 -1.73 27.37
N ARG A 74 -9.82 -1.13 26.17
CA ARG A 74 -9.81 -1.87 24.90
C ARG A 74 -8.46 -2.56 24.65
N VAL A 75 -7.37 -1.88 24.99
CA VAL A 75 -6.02 -2.44 24.92
C VAL A 75 -5.90 -3.64 25.84
N GLU A 76 -6.33 -3.49 27.10
CA GLU A 76 -6.25 -4.57 28.09
C GLU A 76 -7.17 -5.74 27.73
N ALA A 77 -8.38 -5.48 27.23
CA ALA A 77 -9.27 -6.55 26.75
C ALA A 77 -8.65 -7.33 25.58
N MET A 78 -8.02 -6.63 24.62
CA MET A 78 -7.32 -7.27 23.52
C MET A 78 -6.10 -8.06 24.01
N ARG A 79 -5.32 -7.48 24.93
CA ARG A 79 -4.14 -8.13 25.56
C ARG A 79 -4.53 -9.42 26.27
N LEU A 80 -5.59 -9.40 27.07
CA LEU A 80 -6.13 -10.58 27.76
C LEU A 80 -6.62 -11.64 26.78
N GLY A 81 -7.28 -11.24 25.68
CA GLY A 81 -7.66 -12.17 24.61
C GLY A 81 -6.44 -12.83 23.98
N ILE A 82 -5.45 -12.05 23.54
CA ILE A 82 -4.20 -12.61 22.99
C ILE A 82 -3.53 -13.55 24.00
N ALA A 83 -3.51 -13.20 25.29
CA ALA A 83 -2.89 -14.03 26.33
C ALA A 83 -3.61 -15.36 26.53
N ALA A 84 -4.95 -15.36 26.51
CA ALA A 84 -5.75 -16.57 26.65
C ALA A 84 -5.54 -17.54 25.46
N ASP A 85 -5.41 -17.00 24.25
CA ASP A 85 -5.49 -17.78 23.01
C ASP A 85 -4.14 -18.07 22.35
N SER A 86 -3.08 -17.39 22.81
CA SER A 86 -1.73 -17.69 22.36
C SER A 86 -1.17 -18.99 22.94
N ALA A 87 -1.89 -19.72 23.80
CA ALA A 87 -1.44 -20.99 24.40
C ALA A 87 -0.02 -20.92 25.01
N GLY A 88 0.35 -19.78 25.61
CA GLY A 88 1.69 -19.54 26.17
C GLY A 88 2.73 -19.02 25.16
N ILE A 89 2.32 -18.67 23.95
CA ILE A 89 3.18 -18.09 22.92
C ILE A 89 3.28 -16.57 23.14
N THR A 90 4.21 -16.17 24.01
CA THR A 90 4.35 -14.78 24.47
C THR A 90 4.74 -13.79 23.36
N CYS A 91 5.30 -14.27 22.24
CA CYS A 91 5.77 -13.39 21.17
C CYS A 91 4.66 -12.53 20.55
N PHE A 92 3.39 -12.95 20.62
CA PHE A 92 2.27 -12.11 20.18
C PHE A 92 1.88 -11.04 21.17
N LEU A 93 1.99 -11.31 22.47
CA LEU A 93 1.81 -10.29 23.50
C LEU A 93 2.92 -9.25 23.40
N ASP A 94 4.16 -9.69 23.23
CA ASP A 94 5.31 -8.80 23.05
C ASP A 94 5.14 -7.93 21.79
N ALA A 95 4.72 -8.54 20.67
CA ALA A 95 4.44 -7.80 19.43
C ALA A 95 3.26 -6.83 19.58
N PHE A 96 2.20 -7.23 20.30
CA PHE A 96 1.06 -6.36 20.57
C PHE A 96 1.43 -5.18 21.46
N ASP A 97 2.12 -5.43 22.57
CA ASP A 97 2.58 -4.40 23.50
C ASP A 97 3.54 -3.42 22.81
N GLU A 98 4.43 -3.91 21.95
CA GLU A 98 5.29 -3.08 21.11
C GLU A 98 4.46 -2.22 20.12
N CYS A 99 3.46 -2.82 19.48
CA CYS A 99 2.56 -2.14 18.54
C CYS A 99 1.73 -1.03 19.22
N MET A 100 1.46 -1.16 20.53
CA MET A 100 0.71 -0.17 21.31
C MET A 100 1.58 0.97 21.89
N LYS A 101 2.90 0.93 21.70
CA LYS A 101 3.77 2.04 22.12
C LYS A 101 3.50 3.28 21.27
N ARG A 102 3.26 4.39 21.96
CA ARG A 102 3.11 5.72 21.36
C ARG A 102 4.48 6.28 20.95
N VAL A 103 4.50 7.02 19.85
CA VAL A 103 5.68 7.76 19.40
C VAL A 103 5.70 9.19 19.94
N ASP A 104 6.88 9.72 20.20
CA ASP A 104 7.03 11.13 20.54
C ASP A 104 7.05 11.98 19.26
N LEU A 105 5.92 12.64 18.98
CA LEU A 105 5.76 13.48 17.79
C LEU A 105 6.64 14.74 17.80
N HIS A 106 7.22 15.12 18.94
CA HIS A 106 8.20 16.22 18.99
C HIS A 106 9.51 15.86 18.29
N LEU A 107 9.77 14.57 18.03
CA LEU A 107 10.95 14.08 17.33
C LEU A 107 10.75 13.93 15.81
N VAL A 108 9.68 14.50 15.25
CA VAL A 108 9.47 14.53 13.80
C VAL A 108 10.44 15.51 13.15
N THR A 109 11.26 15.00 12.23
CA THR A 109 12.32 15.77 11.55
C THR A 109 11.99 16.08 10.10
N GLN A 110 11.18 15.26 9.46
CA GLN A 110 10.75 15.42 8.06
C GLN A 110 9.31 14.93 7.90
N LYS A 111 8.55 15.59 7.02
CA LYS A 111 7.22 15.15 6.60
C LYS A 111 6.90 15.60 5.19
N ASN A 112 6.09 14.83 4.48
CA ASN A 112 5.47 15.22 3.21
C ASN A 112 4.08 14.60 3.11
N SER A 113 3.10 15.36 2.60
CA SER A 113 1.71 14.94 2.54
C SER A 113 1.06 15.25 1.21
N PHE A 114 0.23 14.31 0.76
CA PHE A 114 -0.63 14.44 -0.43
C PHE A 114 -2.12 14.41 -0.04
N GLN A 115 -2.44 14.75 1.22
CA GLN A 115 -3.80 14.73 1.78
C GLN A 115 -4.82 15.51 0.92
N GLU A 116 -4.42 16.65 0.36
CA GLU A 116 -5.26 17.49 -0.50
C GLU A 116 -5.73 16.79 -1.78
N PHE A 117 -4.97 15.81 -2.28
CA PHE A 117 -5.32 15.08 -3.49
C PHE A 117 -6.19 13.84 -3.24
N LEU A 118 -6.50 13.52 -1.98
CA LEU A 118 -7.25 12.31 -1.68
C LEU A 118 -8.68 12.34 -2.20
N GLY A 119 -9.36 13.49 -2.21
CA GLY A 119 -10.79 13.53 -2.56
C GLY A 119 -11.65 12.62 -1.66
N SER A 120 -12.80 12.16 -2.15
CA SER A 120 -13.71 11.31 -1.36
C SER A 120 -13.21 9.87 -1.21
N PRO A 121 -13.21 9.27 -0.01
CA PRO A 121 -12.82 7.88 0.19
C PRO A 121 -13.65 6.87 -0.62
N LEU A 122 -13.05 5.72 -0.91
CA LEU A 122 -13.74 4.57 -1.50
C LEU A 122 -13.75 3.40 -0.52
N GLN A 123 -14.93 2.84 -0.29
CA GLN A 123 -15.11 1.67 0.57
C GLN A 123 -15.14 0.37 -0.25
N GLN A 124 -14.49 -0.69 0.25
CA GLN A 124 -14.78 -2.07 -0.14
C GLN A 124 -16.10 -2.52 0.47
N THR A 125 -17.14 -2.62 -0.36
CA THR A 125 -18.47 -3.13 0.06
C THR A 125 -18.61 -4.63 -0.13
N VAL A 126 -17.62 -5.27 -0.76
CA VAL A 126 -17.54 -6.71 -0.97
C VAL A 126 -16.22 -7.19 -0.35
N PRO A 127 -16.23 -8.27 0.45
CA PRO A 127 -15.02 -8.83 1.03
C PRO A 127 -13.93 -9.09 -0.02
N ASP A 128 -12.68 -9.02 0.43
CA ASP A 128 -11.49 -9.36 -0.37
C ASP A 128 -11.28 -8.46 -1.60
N THR A 129 -11.84 -7.24 -1.62
CA THR A 129 -11.71 -6.31 -2.77
C THR A 129 -10.78 -5.12 -2.51
N CYS A 130 -10.02 -5.14 -1.41
CA CYS A 130 -9.09 -4.08 -1.03
C CYS A 130 -8.12 -3.69 -2.16
N ALA A 131 -7.56 -4.65 -2.90
CA ALA A 131 -6.69 -4.39 -4.05
C ALA A 131 -7.41 -3.64 -5.19
N ILE A 132 -8.68 -3.97 -5.46
CA ILE A 132 -9.51 -3.30 -6.47
C ILE A 132 -9.78 -1.85 -6.06
N VAL A 133 -10.15 -1.64 -4.80
CA VAL A 133 -10.51 -0.32 -4.28
C VAL A 133 -9.29 0.59 -4.15
N SER A 134 -8.22 0.12 -3.52
CA SER A 134 -6.95 0.87 -3.39
C SER A 134 -6.35 1.23 -4.75
N SER A 135 -6.36 0.30 -5.72
CA SER A 135 -5.88 0.60 -7.07
C SER A 135 -6.73 1.66 -7.76
N THR A 136 -8.05 1.53 -7.70
CA THR A 136 -8.97 2.53 -8.26
C THR A 136 -8.75 3.90 -7.62
N LYS A 137 -8.57 3.94 -6.30
CA LYS A 137 -8.34 5.18 -5.58
C LYS A 137 -7.00 5.81 -5.91
N CYS A 138 -5.93 5.03 -5.98
CA CYS A 138 -4.61 5.52 -6.36
C CYS A 138 -4.60 6.13 -7.75
N VAL A 139 -5.33 5.54 -8.72
CA VAL A 139 -5.48 6.12 -10.06
C VAL A 139 -6.16 7.48 -10.00
N GLU A 140 -7.24 7.63 -9.23
CA GLU A 140 -7.88 8.94 -9.02
C GLU A 140 -6.91 9.97 -8.46
N VAL A 141 -6.22 9.63 -7.37
CA VAL A 141 -5.33 10.54 -6.66
C VAL A 141 -4.17 11.01 -7.55
N GLN A 142 -3.62 10.10 -8.37
CA GLN A 142 -2.56 10.45 -9.31
C GLN A 142 -3.05 11.39 -10.42
N HIS A 143 -4.25 11.13 -10.97
CA HIS A 143 -4.86 12.03 -11.95
C HIS A 143 -5.18 13.40 -11.35
N ARG A 144 -5.72 13.43 -10.13
CA ARG A 144 -6.02 14.66 -9.41
C ARG A 144 -4.75 15.48 -9.19
N ARG A 145 -3.69 14.86 -8.68
CA ARG A 145 -2.38 15.49 -8.48
C ARG A 145 -1.86 16.13 -9.77
N GLU A 146 -1.77 15.37 -10.86
CA GLU A 146 -1.28 15.88 -12.14
C GLU A 146 -2.15 17.02 -12.68
N TYR A 147 -3.47 16.90 -12.58
CA TYR A 147 -4.39 17.91 -13.09
C TYR A 147 -4.34 19.21 -12.27
N GLU A 148 -4.43 19.11 -10.95
CA GLU A 148 -4.46 20.28 -10.06
C GLU A 148 -3.10 20.98 -9.98
N THR A 149 -1.99 20.27 -10.19
CA THR A 149 -0.66 20.90 -10.35
C THR A 149 -0.63 21.88 -11.52
N MET A 150 -1.41 21.62 -12.59
CA MET A 150 -1.46 22.48 -13.78
C MET A 150 -2.59 23.51 -13.74
N HIS A 151 -3.75 23.15 -13.17
CA HIS A 151 -4.98 23.93 -13.27
C HIS A 151 -5.39 24.59 -11.94
N GLY A 152 -4.62 24.40 -10.87
CA GLY A 152 -4.86 24.93 -9.54
C GLY A 152 -5.56 23.92 -8.61
N THR A 153 -5.31 24.06 -7.31
CA THR A 153 -5.87 23.22 -6.25
C THR A 153 -7.40 23.19 -6.29
N GLY A 154 -7.99 22.00 -6.14
CA GLY A 154 -9.44 21.79 -6.13
C GLY A 154 -10.12 21.88 -7.50
N SER A 155 -9.36 22.03 -8.59
CA SER A 155 -9.91 22.13 -9.94
C SER A 155 -10.32 20.79 -10.57
N PHE A 156 -9.91 19.65 -9.98
CA PHE A 156 -10.22 18.35 -10.57
C PHE A 156 -11.72 18.01 -10.39
N PRO A 157 -12.48 17.84 -11.48
CA PRO A 157 -13.94 17.92 -11.44
C PRO A 157 -14.64 16.58 -11.15
N CYS A 158 -13.90 15.50 -10.88
CA CYS A 158 -14.49 14.18 -10.75
C CYS A 158 -13.87 13.34 -9.62
N ASN A 159 -14.61 12.32 -9.20
CA ASN A 159 -14.12 11.30 -8.27
C ASN A 159 -14.13 9.95 -8.99
N ALA A 160 -13.32 8.98 -8.55
CA ALA A 160 -13.47 7.63 -9.06
C ALA A 160 -14.80 7.02 -8.60
N ALA A 161 -15.44 6.30 -9.51
CA ALA A 161 -16.65 5.56 -9.22
C ALA A 161 -16.34 4.37 -8.32
N ALA A 162 -17.31 3.95 -7.50
CA ALA A 162 -17.24 2.64 -6.85
C ALA A 162 -16.96 1.54 -7.90
N PRO A 163 -15.94 0.68 -7.71
CA PRO A 163 -15.37 -0.13 -8.80
C PRO A 163 -16.20 -1.39 -9.14
N ARG A 164 -17.53 -1.26 -9.27
CA ARG A 164 -18.45 -2.36 -9.57
C ARG A 164 -18.16 -3.03 -10.92
N LYS A 165 -17.91 -2.22 -11.96
CA LYS A 165 -17.59 -2.72 -13.31
C LYS A 165 -16.21 -3.39 -13.35
N LEU A 166 -15.21 -2.76 -12.72
CA LEU A 166 -13.86 -3.33 -12.59
C LEU A 166 -13.91 -4.65 -11.82
N ARG A 167 -14.61 -4.72 -10.69
CA ARG A 167 -14.80 -5.96 -9.92
C ARG A 167 -15.44 -7.07 -10.76
N ARG A 168 -16.47 -6.76 -11.55
CA ARG A 168 -17.09 -7.73 -12.46
C ARG A 168 -16.08 -8.24 -13.50
N ALA A 169 -15.30 -7.34 -14.10
CA ALA A 169 -14.26 -7.72 -15.05
C ALA A 169 -13.17 -8.59 -14.40
N CYS A 170 -12.66 -8.20 -13.22
CA CYS A 170 -11.67 -8.98 -12.47
C CYS A 170 -12.20 -10.37 -12.10
N PHE A 171 -13.48 -10.49 -11.73
CA PHE A 171 -14.12 -11.77 -11.47
C PHE A 171 -14.19 -12.64 -12.73
N CYS A 172 -14.71 -12.10 -13.84
CA CYS A 172 -14.82 -12.82 -15.11
C CYS A 172 -13.45 -13.28 -15.65
N GLN A 173 -12.40 -12.49 -15.41
CA GLN A 173 -11.03 -12.77 -15.86
C GLN A 173 -10.18 -13.48 -14.81
N LYS A 174 -10.78 -13.93 -13.69
CA LYS A 174 -10.11 -14.65 -12.60
C LYS A 174 -8.94 -13.89 -11.95
N VAL A 175 -8.88 -12.57 -12.12
CA VAL A 175 -7.93 -11.66 -11.44
C VAL A 175 -8.29 -11.52 -9.96
N TRP A 176 -9.59 -11.49 -9.66
CA TRP A 176 -10.11 -11.48 -8.30
C TRP A 176 -10.95 -12.72 -8.06
N LYS A 177 -10.75 -13.34 -6.89
CA LYS A 177 -11.54 -14.47 -6.43
C LYS A 177 -12.06 -14.22 -5.02
N PRO A 178 -13.33 -14.51 -4.74
CA PRO A 178 -13.85 -14.48 -3.37
C PRO A 178 -13.00 -15.35 -2.44
N LYS A 179 -12.74 -14.89 -1.22
CA LYS A 179 -11.93 -15.54 -0.17
C LYS A 179 -10.41 -15.63 -0.44
N GLU A 180 -9.94 -15.28 -1.64
CA GLU A 180 -8.51 -15.22 -1.95
C GLU A 180 -8.03 -13.78 -2.20
N GLY A 181 -8.91 -12.92 -2.70
CA GLY A 181 -8.57 -11.54 -3.08
C GLY A 181 -7.99 -11.44 -4.48
N ALA A 182 -7.14 -10.43 -4.69
CA ALA A 182 -6.48 -10.16 -5.97
C ALA A 182 -5.09 -9.57 -5.73
N ARG A 183 -4.18 -9.79 -6.68
CA ARG A 183 -2.88 -9.11 -6.68
C ARG A 183 -3.05 -7.70 -7.26
N VAL A 184 -2.39 -6.73 -6.64
CA VAL A 184 -2.49 -5.31 -7.03
C VAL A 184 -2.06 -5.10 -8.48
N GLY A 185 -0.92 -5.66 -8.90
CA GLY A 185 -0.45 -5.58 -10.29
C GLY A 185 -1.49 -6.05 -11.32
N ASP A 186 -2.08 -7.24 -11.10
CA ASP A 186 -3.09 -7.81 -12.01
C ASP A 186 -4.36 -6.94 -12.10
N VAL A 187 -4.71 -6.26 -11.00
CA VAL A 187 -5.80 -5.28 -10.97
C VAL A 187 -5.45 -4.03 -11.77
N ILE A 188 -4.23 -3.50 -11.62
CA ILE A 188 -3.79 -2.32 -12.39
C ILE A 188 -3.77 -2.65 -13.89
N ASP A 189 -3.30 -3.83 -14.27
CA ASP A 189 -3.36 -4.32 -15.66
C ASP A 189 -4.81 -4.39 -16.16
N MET A 190 -5.75 -4.84 -15.34
CA MET A 190 -7.18 -4.83 -15.69
C MET A 190 -7.72 -3.41 -15.87
N ILE A 191 -7.33 -2.46 -15.01
CA ILE A 191 -7.69 -1.05 -15.16
C ILE A 191 -7.17 -0.52 -16.50
N GLN A 192 -5.91 -0.81 -16.85
CA GLN A 192 -5.32 -0.43 -18.15
C GLN A 192 -6.11 -1.02 -19.33
N ARG A 193 -6.41 -2.33 -19.30
CA ARG A 193 -7.17 -3.02 -20.36
C ARG A 193 -8.57 -2.46 -20.57
N LEU A 194 -9.21 -1.97 -19.51
CA LEU A 194 -10.53 -1.34 -19.57
C LEU A 194 -10.48 0.13 -20.01
N GLY A 195 -9.30 0.68 -20.27
CA GLY A 195 -9.10 2.08 -20.66
C GLY A 195 -9.02 3.06 -19.50
N GLY A 196 -8.95 2.58 -18.25
CA GLY A 196 -8.77 3.41 -17.05
C GLY A 196 -9.79 3.17 -15.95
N ALA A 197 -9.69 3.97 -14.87
CA ALA A 197 -10.67 3.98 -13.80
C ALA A 197 -11.86 4.87 -14.19
N ARG A 198 -13.09 4.36 -14.01
CA ARG A 198 -14.31 5.11 -14.36
C ARG A 198 -14.59 6.19 -13.33
N THR A 199 -15.04 7.36 -13.76
CA THR A 199 -15.39 8.47 -12.86
C THR A 199 -16.89 8.54 -12.54
N THR A 200 -17.21 9.26 -11.46
CA THR A 200 -18.53 9.81 -11.12
C THR A 200 -18.45 11.32 -11.03
N SER A 201 -19.60 12.00 -11.09
CA SER A 201 -19.71 13.46 -10.99
C SER A 201 -18.99 14.25 -12.10
N ALA A 202 -18.71 13.59 -13.23
CA ALA A 202 -18.08 14.20 -14.40
C ALA A 202 -19.09 15.03 -15.23
N PRO A 203 -18.68 16.18 -15.79
CA PRO A 203 -19.40 16.86 -16.87
C PRO A 203 -19.63 15.95 -18.09
N ALA A 204 -20.65 16.26 -18.90
CA ALA A 204 -20.93 15.50 -20.12
C ALA A 204 -19.82 15.66 -21.18
N PRO A 205 -19.50 14.63 -21.99
CA PRO A 205 -20.06 13.28 -21.97
C PRO A 205 -19.43 12.41 -20.87
N ALA A 206 -20.20 12.17 -19.80
CA ALA A 206 -19.81 11.35 -18.67
C ALA A 206 -20.22 9.89 -18.91
N PRO A 207 -19.52 8.93 -18.29
CA PRO A 207 -18.37 9.10 -17.39
C PRO A 207 -17.04 9.14 -18.13
N TYR A 208 -16.09 9.89 -17.57
CA TYR A 208 -14.69 9.87 -18.02
C TYR A 208 -14.00 8.58 -17.56
N MET A 209 -12.96 8.23 -18.30
CA MET A 209 -12.01 7.20 -17.92
C MET A 209 -10.70 7.88 -17.53
N LEU A 210 -10.12 7.44 -16.42
CA LEU A 210 -8.83 7.88 -15.89
C LEU A 210 -7.77 6.86 -16.32
N PRO A 211 -7.10 7.06 -17.47
CA PRO A 211 -6.17 6.09 -18.05
C PRO A 211 -4.91 5.91 -17.20
N VAL A 212 -4.42 4.68 -17.15
CA VAL A 212 -3.12 4.35 -16.54
C VAL A 212 -2.11 4.12 -17.65
N ARG A 213 -1.02 4.90 -17.64
CA ARG A 213 0.04 4.81 -18.65
C ARG A 213 0.95 3.62 -18.37
N SER A 214 1.42 3.50 -17.13
CA SER A 214 2.34 2.45 -16.69
C SER A 214 2.31 2.31 -15.18
N TRP A 215 2.83 1.20 -14.68
CA TRP A 215 3.01 1.00 -13.24
C TRP A 215 4.30 0.22 -12.98
N GLN A 216 4.76 0.26 -11.74
CA GLN A 216 5.95 -0.47 -11.30
C GLN A 216 5.71 -1.08 -9.92
N ARG A 217 6.15 -2.33 -9.75
CA ARG A 217 6.20 -3.04 -8.46
C ARG A 217 7.55 -2.85 -7.81
N HIS A 218 7.55 -2.61 -6.51
CA HIS A 218 8.74 -2.52 -5.65
C HIS A 218 8.58 -3.52 -4.50
N ARG A 219 9.66 -4.25 -4.18
CA ARG A 219 9.70 -5.29 -3.15
C ARG A 219 11.06 -5.29 -2.46
N TRP A 220 11.12 -5.93 -1.29
CA TRP A 220 12.36 -6.03 -0.51
C TRP A 220 13.51 -6.76 -1.23
N ASP A 221 13.19 -7.73 -2.06
CA ASP A 221 14.14 -8.59 -2.78
C ASP A 221 14.59 -8.03 -4.14
N VAL A 222 14.12 -6.82 -4.53
CA VAL A 222 14.35 -6.25 -5.87
C VAL A 222 14.73 -4.78 -5.78
N GLY A 223 15.70 -4.35 -6.62
CA GLY A 223 15.87 -2.93 -6.98
C GLY A 223 16.16 -1.97 -5.82
N GLY A 224 16.95 -2.41 -4.83
CA GLY A 224 17.32 -1.60 -3.66
C GLY A 224 16.41 -1.78 -2.43
N GLY A 225 15.35 -2.58 -2.53
CA GLY A 225 14.47 -2.92 -1.40
C GLY A 225 13.45 -1.83 -1.05
N LEU A 226 12.73 -2.02 0.06
CA LEU A 226 11.75 -1.05 0.61
C LEU A 226 12.32 -0.34 1.85
N THR A 227 13.56 0.14 1.74
CA THR A 227 14.20 0.95 2.80
C THR A 227 13.41 2.23 3.06
N ALA A 228 13.59 2.83 4.23
CA ALA A 228 12.96 4.10 4.59
C ALA A 228 13.21 5.18 3.51
N ASP A 229 14.47 5.44 3.19
CA ASP A 229 14.85 6.44 2.18
C ASP A 229 14.18 6.18 0.83
N ARG A 230 14.13 4.91 0.41
CA ARG A 230 13.53 4.54 -0.87
C ARG A 230 12.02 4.80 -0.88
N ILE A 231 11.32 4.49 0.21
CA ILE A 231 9.88 4.74 0.29
C ILE A 231 9.58 6.24 0.32
N ALA A 232 10.35 7.03 1.09
CA ALA A 232 10.24 8.48 1.10
C ALA A 232 10.48 9.07 -0.31
N GLU A 233 11.55 8.63 -0.98
CA GLU A 233 11.87 9.02 -2.36
C GLU A 233 10.73 8.65 -3.33
N LEU A 234 10.11 7.48 -3.20
CA LEU A 234 8.97 7.09 -4.03
C LEU A 234 7.77 8.02 -3.81
N LEU A 235 7.43 8.37 -2.56
CA LEU A 235 6.37 9.35 -2.29
C LEU A 235 6.73 10.73 -2.85
N ASP A 236 7.97 11.20 -2.65
CA ASP A 236 8.41 12.52 -3.11
C ASP A 236 8.40 12.64 -4.64
N THR A 237 8.90 11.60 -5.33
CA THR A 237 9.09 11.64 -6.79
C THR A 237 7.89 11.12 -7.58
N ARG A 238 7.21 10.08 -7.07
CA ARG A 238 6.09 9.42 -7.76
C ARG A 238 4.73 9.79 -7.17
N GLY A 239 4.68 10.40 -5.99
CA GLY A 239 3.43 10.70 -5.30
C GLY A 239 2.80 9.46 -4.66
N PRO A 240 1.51 9.54 -4.29
CA PRO A 240 0.80 8.45 -3.61
C PRO A 240 0.83 7.12 -4.37
N PHE A 241 0.97 6.03 -3.63
CA PHE A 241 1.12 4.68 -4.19
C PHE A 241 0.29 3.66 -3.42
N ILE A 242 0.17 2.45 -3.96
CA ILE A 242 -0.56 1.36 -3.30
C ILE A 242 0.44 0.54 -2.49
N GLY A 243 0.18 0.40 -1.19
CA GLY A 243 0.92 -0.47 -0.29
C GLY A 243 0.13 -1.74 0.01
N THR A 244 0.83 -2.86 0.12
CA THR A 244 0.26 -4.11 0.65
C THR A 244 0.86 -4.38 2.02
N ILE A 245 0.01 -4.55 3.02
CA ILE A 245 0.39 -4.80 4.42
C ILE A 245 -0.21 -6.12 4.90
N TRP A 246 0.38 -6.71 5.94
CA TRP A 246 -0.26 -7.79 6.69
C TRP A 246 -1.10 -7.20 7.83
N VAL A 247 -2.38 -7.56 7.90
CA VAL A 247 -3.27 -7.12 8.98
C VAL A 247 -3.64 -8.27 9.91
N CYS A 248 -3.92 -7.92 11.16
CA CYS A 248 -4.41 -8.79 12.22
C CYS A 248 -5.42 -8.02 13.10
N PRO A 249 -6.15 -8.67 14.03
CA PRO A 249 -7.29 -8.04 14.72
C PRO A 249 -7.03 -6.70 15.40
N TRP A 250 -5.82 -6.46 15.94
CA TRP A 250 -5.52 -5.17 16.57
C TRP A 250 -5.27 -4.02 15.60
N TYR A 251 -5.16 -4.28 14.29
CA TYR A 251 -5.11 -3.24 13.27
C TYR A 251 -6.33 -2.30 13.33
N ASP A 252 -7.49 -2.84 13.72
CA ASP A 252 -8.74 -2.10 13.89
C ASP A 252 -8.70 -1.11 15.08
N LEU A 253 -7.71 -1.23 15.98
CA LEU A 253 -7.52 -0.28 17.07
C LEU A 253 -6.86 1.03 16.60
N PHE A 254 -6.19 1.03 15.45
CA PHE A 254 -5.46 2.21 14.98
C PHE A 254 -6.38 3.19 14.26
N ASN A 255 -6.35 4.46 14.65
CA ASN A 255 -7.07 5.54 14.00
C ASN A 255 -6.26 6.84 14.15
N SER A 256 -5.63 7.31 13.08
CA SER A 256 -4.74 8.49 13.14
C SER A 256 -5.47 9.81 13.43
N VAL A 257 -6.80 9.85 13.25
CA VAL A 257 -7.61 11.04 13.58
C VAL A 257 -7.69 11.23 15.10
N GLU A 258 -7.68 10.15 15.86
CA GLU A 258 -7.83 10.16 17.32
C GLU A 258 -6.50 9.88 18.05
N ASP A 259 -5.62 9.11 17.40
CA ASP A 259 -4.36 8.61 17.93
C ASP A 259 -3.22 8.81 16.91
N GLU A 260 -2.90 10.07 16.63
CA GLU A 260 -1.84 10.46 15.68
C GLU A 260 -0.45 9.90 16.08
N ASP A 261 -0.24 9.62 17.35
CA ASP A 261 0.98 9.07 17.95
C ASP A 261 1.02 7.54 18.00
N LEU A 262 -0.03 6.85 17.54
CA LEU A 262 0.01 5.40 17.37
C LEU A 262 0.43 5.02 15.95
N VAL A 263 1.36 4.08 15.86
CA VAL A 263 1.90 3.58 14.58
C VAL A 263 1.77 2.06 14.58
N TYR A 264 1.08 1.53 13.59
CA TYR A 264 0.91 0.09 13.43
C TYR A 264 2.24 -0.58 13.10
N ARG A 265 2.61 -1.57 13.91
CA ARG A 265 3.84 -2.38 13.85
C ARG A 265 3.52 -3.82 14.21
N SER A 266 2.87 -4.56 13.32
CA SER A 266 2.51 -5.95 13.62
C SER A 266 3.72 -6.86 13.76
N GLY A 267 4.85 -6.51 13.10
CA GLY A 267 5.99 -7.41 12.92
C GLY A 267 5.71 -8.61 12.02
N CYS A 268 4.44 -8.85 11.66
CA CYS A 268 3.99 -10.01 10.90
C CYS A 268 4.34 -9.88 9.42
N ALA A 269 4.30 -8.67 8.86
CA ALA A 269 4.57 -8.45 7.43
C ALA A 269 5.91 -9.07 6.97
N ARG A 270 6.94 -9.02 7.83
CA ARG A 270 8.30 -9.51 7.49
C ARG A 270 8.61 -10.91 8.00
N SER A 271 7.69 -11.57 8.69
CA SER A 271 7.93 -12.88 9.30
C SER A 271 6.84 -13.87 8.89
N LYS A 272 7.17 -14.74 7.93
CA LYS A 272 6.26 -15.84 7.51
C LYS A 272 5.85 -16.72 8.70
N MET A 273 6.72 -16.88 9.68
CA MET A 273 6.41 -17.56 10.94
C MET A 273 5.29 -16.81 11.68
N LEU A 274 5.44 -15.51 11.93
CA LEU A 274 4.40 -14.72 12.60
C LEU A 274 3.11 -14.64 11.78
N GLN A 275 3.18 -14.61 10.44
CA GLN A 275 2.00 -14.70 9.57
C GLN A 275 1.26 -16.04 9.72
N ARG A 276 2.00 -17.16 9.78
CA ARG A 276 1.41 -18.49 10.00
C ARG A 276 0.81 -18.59 11.39
N LEU A 277 1.54 -18.09 12.38
CA LEU A 277 1.11 -18.06 13.76
C LEU A 277 -0.14 -17.18 13.93
N SER A 278 -0.23 -16.05 13.23
CA SER A 278 -1.39 -15.16 13.35
C SER A 278 -2.61 -15.77 12.69
N LYS A 279 -2.40 -16.47 11.56
CA LYS A 279 -3.44 -17.28 10.90
C LYS A 279 -3.95 -18.41 11.80
N PHE A 280 -3.05 -18.99 12.58
CA PHE A 280 -3.38 -20.03 13.55
C PHE A 280 -4.19 -19.46 14.72
N CYS A 281 -3.68 -18.43 15.40
CA CYS A 281 -4.33 -17.85 16.58
C CYS A 281 -5.67 -17.17 16.27
N PHE A 282 -5.77 -16.43 15.16
CA PHE A 282 -6.96 -15.61 14.87
C PHE A 282 -7.84 -16.17 13.74
N GLY A 283 -7.38 -17.21 13.05
CA GLY A 283 -8.07 -17.73 11.87
C GLY A 283 -7.86 -16.89 10.61
N LYS A 284 -8.08 -17.52 9.45
CA LYS A 284 -7.82 -16.94 8.12
C LYS A 284 -8.75 -15.78 7.75
N ASP A 285 -9.89 -15.64 8.41
CA ASP A 285 -10.87 -14.58 8.13
C ASP A 285 -10.52 -13.25 8.80
N LEU A 286 -9.60 -13.27 9.79
CA LEU A 286 -9.23 -12.10 10.59
C LEU A 286 -7.80 -11.61 10.34
N VAL A 287 -7.04 -12.34 9.52
CA VAL A 287 -5.68 -11.95 9.16
C VAL A 287 -5.45 -12.14 7.67
N GLY A 288 -4.57 -11.33 7.11
CA GLY A 288 -4.17 -11.51 5.73
C GLY A 288 -3.54 -10.27 5.13
N LEU A 289 -3.26 -10.38 3.83
CA LEU A 289 -2.77 -9.24 3.06
C LEU A 289 -3.92 -8.28 2.79
N HIS A 290 -3.66 -7.00 3.02
CA HIS A 290 -4.58 -5.91 2.79
C HIS A 290 -3.92 -4.82 1.97
N SER A 291 -4.63 -4.28 0.99
CA SER A 291 -4.10 -3.23 0.11
C SER A 291 -4.71 -1.88 0.45
N VAL A 292 -3.84 -0.89 0.62
CA VAL A 292 -4.14 0.46 1.12
C VAL A 292 -3.47 1.51 0.23
N LEU A 293 -3.94 2.75 0.29
CA LEU A 293 -3.28 3.87 -0.39
C LEU A 293 -2.31 4.54 0.59
N CYS A 294 -1.03 4.64 0.27
CA CYS A 294 -0.03 5.40 1.00
C CYS A 294 0.07 6.81 0.40
N PHE A 295 -0.09 7.85 1.21
CA PHE A 295 -0.20 9.22 0.71
C PHE A 295 0.57 10.27 1.51
N GLU A 296 1.14 9.91 2.65
CA GLU A 296 1.93 10.84 3.45
C GLU A 296 2.98 10.05 4.22
N TYR A 297 4.08 10.70 4.59
CA TYR A 297 5.07 10.13 5.48
C TYR A 297 5.59 11.16 6.48
N ARG A 298 6.15 10.64 7.57
CA ARG A 298 6.97 11.39 8.52
C ARG A 298 8.18 10.56 8.95
N ILE A 299 9.30 11.21 9.18
CA ILE A 299 10.46 10.63 9.86
C ILE A 299 10.45 11.11 11.30
N CYS A 300 10.29 10.18 12.24
CA CYS A 300 10.17 10.44 13.67
C CYS A 300 11.19 9.57 14.40
N ASP A 301 12.12 10.18 15.13
CA ASP A 301 13.22 9.47 15.80
C ASP A 301 13.97 8.50 14.86
N GLY A 302 14.28 8.97 13.64
CA GLY A 302 14.96 8.17 12.62
C GLY A 302 14.11 7.06 11.97
N GLN A 303 12.86 6.87 12.38
CA GLN A 303 11.95 5.87 11.82
C GLN A 303 10.98 6.48 10.82
N LEU A 304 10.80 5.81 9.68
CA LEU A 304 9.82 6.21 8.68
C LEU A 304 8.44 5.62 9.01
N HIS A 305 7.48 6.53 9.22
CA HIS A 305 6.07 6.23 9.35
C HIS A 305 5.32 6.70 8.12
N ILE A 306 4.37 5.91 7.65
CA ILE A 306 3.59 6.16 6.44
C ILE A 306 2.13 6.30 6.83
N HIS A 307 1.50 7.38 6.40
CA HIS A 307 0.08 7.59 6.55
C HIS A 307 -0.64 6.88 5.40
N ILE A 308 -1.61 6.04 5.75
CA ILE A 308 -2.40 5.28 4.79
C ILE A 308 -3.86 5.66 4.86
N LEU A 309 -4.52 5.63 3.70
CA LEU A 309 -5.96 5.69 3.54
C LEU A 309 -6.47 4.26 3.32
N ASP A 310 -7.28 3.78 4.26
CA ASP A 310 -7.92 2.47 4.22
C ASP A 310 -9.28 2.53 3.52
N ASN A 311 -9.78 1.37 3.12
CA ASN A 311 -11.02 1.19 2.38
C ASN A 311 -12.08 0.35 3.11
N HIS A 312 -11.90 -0.07 4.37
CA HIS A 312 -12.94 -0.87 5.04
C HIS A 312 -14.19 -0.09 5.49
N GLU A 313 -14.12 1.24 5.64
CA GLU A 313 -15.29 2.09 5.97
C GLU A 313 -15.49 3.23 4.97
N THR A 314 -16.71 3.79 4.97
CA THR A 314 -17.10 4.93 4.14
C THR A 314 -16.33 6.22 4.47
N THR A 315 -15.86 6.34 5.71
CA THR A 315 -15.07 7.48 6.21
C THR A 315 -13.66 7.52 5.65
N GLY A 316 -13.19 6.41 5.04
CA GLY A 316 -11.78 6.26 4.67
C GLY A 316 -10.87 6.30 5.88
N PRO A 317 -10.91 5.30 6.76
CA PRO A 317 -10.11 5.29 7.97
C PRO A 317 -8.63 5.49 7.66
N GLN A 318 -7.97 6.36 8.42
CA GLN A 318 -6.56 6.67 8.22
C GLN A 318 -5.73 6.13 9.38
N ARG A 319 -4.52 5.66 9.07
CA ARG A 319 -3.60 5.03 10.05
C ARG A 319 -2.17 5.37 9.72
N TRP A 320 -1.35 5.55 10.76
CA TRP A 320 0.09 5.49 10.60
C TRP A 320 0.56 4.04 10.67
N ILE A 321 1.40 3.63 9.74
CA ILE A 321 2.09 2.33 9.76
C ILE A 321 3.60 2.57 9.75
N HIS A 322 4.36 1.67 10.34
CA HIS A 322 5.80 1.66 10.15
C HIS A 322 6.13 1.13 8.75
N HIS A 323 7.14 1.69 8.07
CA HIS A 323 7.43 1.32 6.68
C HIS A 323 7.76 -0.18 6.51
N SER A 324 8.24 -0.85 7.56
CA SER A 324 8.51 -2.29 7.56
C SER A 324 7.27 -3.15 7.40
N GLU A 325 6.07 -2.61 7.63
CA GLU A 325 4.81 -3.32 7.45
C GLU A 325 4.42 -3.46 5.97
N LEU A 326 5.09 -2.74 5.07
CA LEU A 326 4.91 -2.88 3.63
C LEU A 326 5.60 -4.16 3.12
N GLU A 327 4.80 -5.08 2.60
CA GLU A 327 5.29 -6.28 1.91
C GLU A 327 5.64 -5.98 0.45
N GLU A 328 4.82 -5.15 -0.21
CA GLU A 328 5.08 -4.64 -1.57
C GLU A 328 4.43 -3.27 -1.80
N VAL A 329 5.00 -2.53 -2.77
CA VAL A 329 4.54 -1.19 -3.17
C VAL A 329 4.33 -1.14 -4.68
N HIS A 330 3.28 -0.46 -5.12
CA HIS A 330 2.97 -0.25 -6.53
C HIS A 330 2.80 1.24 -6.84
N THR A 331 3.72 1.80 -7.63
CA THR A 331 3.64 3.17 -8.13
C THR A 331 2.95 3.21 -9.48
N ILE A 332 2.06 4.17 -9.68
CA ILE A 332 1.29 4.34 -10.93
C ILE A 332 1.73 5.63 -11.62
N THR A 333 1.89 5.58 -12.93
CA THR A 333 2.00 6.76 -13.79
C THR A 333 0.75 6.84 -14.66
N VAL A 334 0.09 7.99 -14.64
CA VAL A 334 -1.16 8.25 -15.36
C VAL A 334 -0.89 8.94 -16.69
N GLU A 335 -1.81 8.81 -17.66
CA GLU A 335 -1.74 9.65 -18.85
C GLU A 335 -2.35 11.02 -18.52
N ARG A 336 -1.63 12.08 -18.84
CA ARG A 336 -2.07 13.45 -18.57
C ARG A 336 -3.36 13.76 -19.33
N ILE A 337 -4.36 14.29 -18.60
CA ILE A 337 -5.61 14.79 -19.18
C ILE A 337 -5.51 16.32 -19.23
N ASN A 338 -5.39 16.89 -20.43
CA ASN A 338 -5.27 18.34 -20.61
C ASN A 338 -6.64 19.05 -20.62
N HIS A 339 -7.69 18.39 -21.14
CA HIS A 339 -9.04 18.93 -21.21
C HIS A 339 -10.05 17.85 -20.88
N LEU A 340 -10.78 18.03 -19.78
CA LEU A 340 -11.92 17.19 -19.41
C LEU A 340 -13.14 17.68 -20.20
N GLY A 341 -13.35 17.10 -21.38
CA GLY A 341 -14.47 17.48 -22.26
C GLY A 341 -14.31 17.15 -23.75
N ASP A 342 -13.07 16.98 -24.25
CA ASP A 342 -12.82 17.05 -25.70
C ASP A 342 -12.26 15.77 -26.35
N ARG A 343 -12.37 14.62 -25.69
CA ARG A 343 -12.00 13.33 -26.30
C ARG A 343 -13.20 12.40 -26.38
N HIS A 344 -13.65 12.14 -27.61
CA HIS A 344 -14.18 10.83 -27.97
C HIS A 344 -13.15 9.77 -27.55
N ILE A 345 -13.30 9.21 -26.36
CA ILE A 345 -12.57 8.03 -25.94
C ILE A 345 -13.07 6.89 -26.83
N ARG A 346 -12.35 6.59 -27.91
CA ARG A 346 -12.58 5.39 -28.71
C ARG A 346 -12.18 4.19 -27.86
N TYR A 347 -13.18 3.44 -27.40
CA TYR A 347 -12.96 2.09 -26.92
C TYR A 347 -12.28 1.28 -28.03
N PRO A 348 -11.21 0.53 -27.76
CA PRO A 348 -10.82 -0.53 -28.68
C PRO A 348 -12.04 -1.45 -28.82
N HIS A 349 -12.56 -1.56 -30.03
CA HIS A 349 -13.56 -2.56 -30.36
C HIS A 349 -12.97 -3.91 -29.95
N SER A 350 -13.71 -4.65 -29.11
CA SER A 350 -13.45 -6.06 -28.89
C SER A 350 -13.59 -6.76 -30.24
N GLY A 351 -12.47 -6.88 -30.96
CA GLY A 351 -12.35 -7.76 -32.10
C GLY A 351 -12.46 -9.20 -31.59
N VAL A 352 -13.70 -9.68 -31.51
CA VAL A 352 -13.98 -11.10 -31.54
C VAL A 352 -14.34 -11.37 -33.00
N SER A 353 -13.38 -11.97 -33.71
CA SER A 353 -13.64 -12.73 -34.94
C SER A 353 -13.97 -14.15 -34.55
#